data_AF-A0A8J8FHI3-F1
#
_entry.id   AF-A0A8J8FHI3-F1
#
_cell.length_a   1.000
_cell.length_b   1.000
_cell.length_c   1.000
_cell.angle_alpha   90.00
_cell.angle_beta   90.00
_cell.angle_gamma   90.00
#
_symmetry.space_group_name_H-M   'P 1'
#
loop_
_entity.id
_entity.type
_entity.pdbx_description
1 polymer ?
#
loop_
_entity_poly.entity_id
_entity_poly.type
_entity_poly.pdbx_seq_one_letter_code
_entity_poly.pdbx_strand_id
1 'polypeptide(L)'
;MENGAAIFELDFKAGKIRVQRHLVANQTIYRVVFSDKRSPLVVTRALTDNANHWWTSIPEGRQQEAEAIGILIAQYIKANQL
;
A
#
# COMPACT_ATOMS: atom_id res chain seq x y z
N MET A 1 -23.98 -0.63 4.81
CA MET A 1 -22.75 0.18 4.97
C MET A 1 -21.69 -0.49 4.12
N GLU A 2 -21.53 -0.04 2.89
CA GLU A 2 -20.58 -0.63 1.93
C GLU A 2 -19.17 -0.26 2.38
N ASN A 3 -18.48 -1.21 3.03
CA ASN A 3 -17.06 -1.10 3.32
C ASN A 3 -16.32 -1.01 1.98
N GLY A 4 -16.07 0.22 1.51
CA GLY A 4 -15.44 0.54 0.24
C GLY A 4 -14.00 0.06 0.16
N ALA A 5 -13.81 -1.25 -0.03
CA ALA A 5 -12.53 -1.84 -0.37
C ALA A 5 -12.21 -1.45 -1.82
N ALA A 6 -11.47 -0.35 -2.00
CA ALA A 6 -10.89 -0.02 -3.29
C ALA A 6 -9.85 -1.09 -3.65
N ILE A 7 -10.11 -1.83 -4.73
CA ILE A 7 -9.17 -2.78 -5.31
C ILE A 7 -8.73 -2.23 -6.66
N PHE A 8 -7.42 -2.14 -6.85
CA PHE A 8 -6.82 -1.68 -8.10
C PHE A 8 -5.51 -2.41 -8.37
N GLU A 9 -5.01 -2.28 -9.59
CA GLU A 9 -3.76 -2.89 -10.04
C GLU A 9 -2.74 -1.80 -10.34
N LEU A 10 -1.47 -2.07 -10.02
CA LEU A 10 -0.34 -1.21 -10.34
C LEU A 10 0.75 -2.03 -11.04
N ASP A 11 1.51 -1.37 -11.90
CA ASP A 11 2.75 -1.94 -12.45
C ASP A 11 3.90 -1.70 -11.46
N PHE A 12 4.60 -2.77 -11.06
CA PHE A 12 5.73 -2.70 -10.15
C PHE A 12 6.86 -3.63 -10.59
N LYS A 13 8.03 -3.04 -10.90
CA LYS A 13 9.18 -3.75 -11.50
C LYS A 13 8.75 -4.50 -12.77
N ALA A 14 8.97 -5.82 -12.83
CA ALA A 14 8.68 -6.66 -14.00
C ALA A 14 7.28 -7.32 -13.96
N GLY A 15 6.36 -6.87 -13.11
CA GLY A 15 5.03 -7.49 -13.02
C GLY A 15 3.95 -6.59 -12.44
N LYS A 16 2.70 -7.07 -12.53
CA LYS A 16 1.54 -6.42 -11.93
C LYS A 16 1.36 -6.84 -10.48
N ILE A 17 0.99 -5.86 -9.65
CA ILE A 17 0.58 -6.07 -8.27
C ILE A 17 -0.88 -5.68 -8.11
N ARG A 18 -1.61 -6.45 -7.30
CA ARG A 18 -2.98 -6.13 -6.91
C ARG A 18 -2.97 -5.50 -5.53
N VAL A 19 -3.53 -4.30 -5.42
CA VAL A 19 -3.62 -3.54 -4.17
C VAL A 19 -5.05 -3.57 -3.66
N GLN A 20 -5.21 -3.84 -2.37
CA GLN A 20 -6.51 -3.83 -1.69
C GLN A 20 -6.42 -2.86 -0.52
N ARG A 21 -7.22 -1.80 -0.54
CA ARG A 21 -7.34 -0.86 0.59
C ARG A 21 -8.24 -1.46 1.67
N HIS A 22 -7.77 -1.42 2.91
CA HIS A 22 -8.54 -1.79 4.09
C HIS A 22 -8.47 -0.69 5.15
N LEU A 23 -9.55 -0.52 5.90
CA LEU A 23 -9.57 0.31 7.11
C LEU A 23 -9.57 -0.64 8.32
N VAL A 24 -8.52 -0.59 9.13
CA VAL A 24 -8.34 -1.44 10.33
C VAL A 24 -8.05 -0.53 11.51
N ALA A 25 -8.89 -0.57 12.55
CA ALA A 25 -8.72 0.26 13.75
C ALA A 25 -8.45 1.75 13.45
N ASN A 26 -9.21 2.32 12.50
CA ASN A 26 -9.07 3.70 12.02
C ASN A 26 -7.75 4.01 11.28
N GLN A 27 -6.95 3.00 10.95
CA GLN A 27 -5.76 3.11 10.11
C GLN A 27 -6.05 2.56 8.71
N THR A 28 -5.67 3.31 7.68
CA THR A 28 -5.70 2.79 6.30
C THR A 28 -4.47 1.93 6.05
N ILE A 29 -4.69 0.69 5.66
CA ILE A 29 -3.65 -0.24 5.22
C ILE A 29 -3.92 -0.69 3.79
N TYR A 30 -2.86 -1.08 3.09
CA TYR A 30 -2.94 -1.59 1.73
C TYR A 30 -2.29 -2.96 1.68
N ARG A 31 -3.10 -3.96 1.37
CA ARG A 31 -2.60 -5.32 1.13
C ARG A 31 -2.19 -5.44 -0.33
N VAL A 32 -0.93 -5.72 -0.57
CA VAL A 32 -0.32 -5.88 -1.88
C VAL A 32 -0.11 -7.36 -2.15
N VAL A 33 -0.77 -7.87 -3.19
CA VAL A 33 -0.62 -9.25 -3.66
C VAL A 33 0.20 -9.24 -4.95
N PHE A 34 1.28 -10.02 -4.94
CA PHE A 34 2.18 -10.14 -6.08
C PHE A 34 1.74 -11.28 -6.99
N SER A 35 1.77 -11.05 -8.30
CA SER A 35 1.46 -12.08 -9.30
C SER A 35 2.46 -13.27 -9.27
N ASP A 36 3.69 -13.02 -8.80
CA ASP A 36 4.78 -14.00 -8.73
C ASP A 36 4.71 -14.92 -7.49
N LYS A 37 3.54 -15.10 -6.88
CA LYS A 37 3.27 -15.98 -5.71
C LYS A 37 4.05 -15.70 -4.42
N ARG A 38 5.00 -14.74 -4.40
CA ARG A 38 5.69 -14.31 -3.18
C ARG A 38 4.71 -13.76 -2.14
N SER A 39 5.10 -13.85 -0.86
CA SER A 39 4.27 -13.44 0.27
C SER A 39 3.71 -12.04 0.09
N PRO A 40 2.40 -11.82 0.37
CA PRO A 40 1.80 -10.50 0.33
C PRO A 40 2.56 -9.51 1.21
N LEU A 41 2.53 -8.24 0.81
CA LEU A 41 3.09 -7.14 1.58
C LEU A 41 1.93 -6.26 2.08
N VAL A 42 1.86 -6.01 3.38
CA VAL A 42 0.95 -5.00 3.92
C VAL A 42 1.75 -3.71 4.06
N VAL A 43 1.26 -2.63 3.46
CA VAL A 43 1.87 -1.31 3.56
C VAL A 43 0.90 -0.32 4.19
N THR A 44 1.42 0.62 4.97
CA THR A 44 0.63 1.71 5.53
C THR A 44 1.44 3.01 5.51
N ARG A 45 0.72 4.13 5.62
CA ARG A 45 1.32 5.44 5.78
C ARG A 45 1.45 5.73 7.28
N ALA A 46 2.67 5.84 7.76
CA ALA A 46 2.99 6.17 9.14
C ALA A 46 3.42 7.64 9.24
N LEU A 47 3.27 8.19 10.44
CA LEU A 47 3.77 9.53 10.81
C LEU A 47 5.05 9.34 11.61
N THR A 48 6.11 10.07 11.26
CA THR A 48 7.29 10.21 12.11
C THR A 48 7.02 11.23 13.21
N ASP A 49 7.85 11.21 14.25
CA ASP A 49 7.97 12.26 15.29
C ASP A 49 8.03 13.68 14.71
N ASN A 50 8.76 13.89 13.60
CA ASN A 50 8.82 15.17 12.88
C ASN A 50 7.59 15.49 12.00
N ALA A 51 6.44 14.83 12.22
CA ALA A 51 5.20 14.96 11.44
C ALA A 51 5.33 14.66 9.93
N ASN A 52 6.42 14.00 9.51
CA ASN A 52 6.58 13.57 8.13
C ASN A 52 5.86 12.24 7.90
N HIS A 53 5.19 12.15 6.76
CA HIS A 53 4.58 10.89 6.35
C HIS A 53 5.59 10.02 5.62
N TRP A 54 5.66 8.76 6.01
CA TRP A 54 6.47 7.74 5.33
C TRP A 54 5.66 6.45 5.13
N TRP A 55 6.11 5.62 4.21
CA TRP A 55 5.49 4.33 3.91
C TRP A 55 6.26 3.21 4.59
N THR A 56 5.56 2.28 5.23
CA THR A 56 6.20 1.17 5.96
C THR A 56 5.46 -0.15 5.78
N SER A 57 6.17 -1.27 6.02
CA SER A 57 5.65 -2.64 5.92
C SER A 57 5.22 -3.20 7.26
N ILE A 58 4.16 -4.02 7.27
CA ILE A 58 3.71 -4.78 8.45
C ILE A 58 3.63 -6.28 8.11
N PRO A 59 4.38 -7.18 8.79
CA PRO A 59 5.47 -6.89 9.73
C PRO A 59 6.68 -6.24 9.02
N GLU A 60 7.61 -5.75 9.84
CA GLU A 60 8.83 -5.08 9.39
C GLU A 60 9.77 -6.02 8.60
N GLY A 61 10.74 -5.44 7.88
CA GLY A 61 11.74 -6.18 7.10
C GLY A 61 11.62 -6.07 5.58
N ARG A 62 10.56 -5.41 5.07
CA ARG A 62 10.36 -5.15 3.63
C ARG A 62 10.21 -3.65 3.33
N GLN A 63 10.97 -2.83 4.08
CA GLN A 63 10.86 -1.38 4.10
C GLN A 63 11.10 -0.74 2.72
N GLN A 64 12.18 -1.14 2.01
CA GLN A 64 12.47 -0.64 0.67
C GLN A 64 11.34 -0.93 -0.34
N GLU A 65 10.70 -2.11 -0.24
CA GLU A 65 9.53 -2.42 -1.08
C GLU A 65 8.31 -1.61 -0.67
N ALA A 66 8.10 -1.40 0.63
CA ALA A 66 6.98 -0.61 1.13
C ALA A 66 7.06 0.85 0.67
N GLU A 67 8.24 1.45 0.67
CA GLU A 67 8.44 2.82 0.17
C GLU A 67 8.18 2.92 -1.32
N ALA A 68 8.78 2.03 -2.10
CA ALA A 68 8.62 2.04 -3.55
C ALA A 68 7.16 1.83 -3.96
N ILE A 69 6.47 0.86 -3.37
CA ILE A 69 5.06 0.57 -3.68
C ILE A 69 4.14 1.65 -3.11
N GLY A 70 4.43 2.17 -1.93
CA GLY A 70 3.67 3.23 -1.28
C GLY A 70 3.60 4.51 -2.11
N ILE A 71 4.71 4.89 -2.76
CA ILE A 71 4.75 6.01 -3.70
C ILE A 71 3.79 5.78 -4.87
N LEU A 72 3.78 4.57 -5.46
CA LEU A 72 2.88 4.23 -6.56
C LEU A 72 1.41 4.27 -6.14
N ILE A 73 1.10 3.78 -4.94
CA ILE A 73 -0.25 3.87 -4.35
C ILE A 73 -0.67 5.33 -4.19
N ALA A 74 0.21 6.19 -3.65
CA ALA A 74 -0.08 7.61 -3.47
C ALA A 74 -0.34 8.31 -4.81
N GLN A 75 0.46 8.01 -5.83
CA GLN A 75 0.30 8.56 -7.18
C GLN A 75 -1.02 8.13 -7.80
N TYR A 76 -1.38 6.85 -7.70
CA TYR A 76 -2.64 6.33 -8.20
C TYR A 76 -3.84 6.99 -7.53
N ILE A 77 -3.86 7.05 -6.19
CA ILE A 77 -4.95 7.70 -5.44
C ILE A 77 -5.07 9.18 -5.82
N LYS A 78 -3.96 9.90 -5.94
CA LYS A 78 -3.95 11.31 -6.35
C LYS A 78 -4.49 11.49 -7.78
N ALA A 79 -4.14 10.60 -8.70
CA ALA A 79 -4.59 10.66 -10.09
C ALA A 79 -6.07 10.29 -10.25
N ASN A 80 -6.59 9.42 -9.38
CA ASN A 80 -7.94 8.85 -9.49
C ASN A 80 -8.94 9.40 -8.45
N GLN A 81 -8.56 10.39 -7.63
CA GLN A 81 -9.39 11.01 -6.58
C GLN A 81 -10.19 10.01 -5.73
N LEU A 82 -9.56 8.91 -5.29
CA LEU A 82 -10.12 7.87 -4.40
C LEU A 82 -9.93 8.18 -2.90
#